data_AF-A3XB83-F1
#
_entry.id   AF-A3XB83-F1
#
_cell.length_a   1.000
_cell.length_b   1.000
_cell.length_c   1.000
_cell.angle_alpha   90.00
_cell.angle_beta   90.00
_cell.angle_gamma   90.00
#
_symmetry.space_group_name_H-M   'P 1'
#
loop_
_entity.id
_entity.type
_entity.pdbx_description
1 polymer ?
#
loop_
_entity_poly.entity_id
_entity_poly.type
_entity_poly.pdbx_seq_one_letter_code
_entity_poly.pdbx_strand_id
1 'polypeptide(L)'
;MGFDTAFIDPVLQRREREGDLIAGSSNSYIATLVERHSRFVMLAKIENKDTQSVIAALIKQARKLPKDLYKLLTWDRGSEMASHAKFTMATKIEVYFCDPQSPWQRGSNENTNRLRRQYFPKGTDISGFSQAKLSAVARQLNERPRKTLQYQTPAEKFEACVAATR
;
A
#
# COMPACT_ATOMS: atom_id res chain seq x y z
N MET A 1 1.74 19.04 20.09
CA MET A 1 3.08 18.40 20.11
C MET A 1 3.30 17.78 18.75
N GLY A 2 4.01 18.49 17.87
CA GLY A 2 4.42 17.95 16.57
C GLY A 2 5.61 17.04 16.80
N PHE A 3 5.47 15.77 16.41
CA PHE A 3 6.63 14.91 16.25
C PHE A 3 7.10 15.06 14.82
N ASP A 4 8.34 15.50 14.68
CA ASP A 4 9.06 15.64 13.43
C ASP A 4 9.02 14.29 12.68
N THR A 5 8.71 14.32 11.38
CA THR A 5 8.77 13.13 10.51
C THR A 5 10.21 12.73 10.16
N ALA A 6 11.20 13.40 10.75
CA ALA A 6 12.60 12.99 10.75
C ALA A 6 12.83 11.97 11.88
N PHE A 7 13.42 10.82 11.53
CA PHE A 7 13.67 9.65 12.39
C PHE A 7 12.50 8.64 12.54
N ILE A 8 11.95 8.20 11.41
CA ILE A 8 11.62 6.76 11.36
C ILE A 8 12.98 6.03 11.35
N ASP A 9 13.25 5.26 12.41
CA ASP A 9 14.39 4.34 12.52
C ASP A 9 14.62 3.60 11.18
N PRO A 10 15.84 3.51 10.63
CA PRO A 10 16.12 2.76 9.41
C PRO A 10 15.55 1.33 9.39
N VAL A 11 15.40 0.69 10.57
CA VAL A 11 14.76 -0.61 10.76
C VAL A 11 13.23 -0.53 10.63
N LEU A 12 12.62 0.55 11.12
CA LEU A 12 11.19 0.83 10.96
C LEU A 12 10.83 1.22 9.52
N GLN A 13 11.72 1.92 8.80
CA GLN A 13 11.51 2.25 7.37
C GLN A 13 11.38 1.00 6.49
N ARG A 14 12.05 -0.11 6.83
CA ARG A 14 11.94 -1.39 6.10
C ARG A 14 10.61 -2.13 6.33
N ARG A 15 9.81 -1.67 7.30
CA ARG A 15 8.53 -2.29 7.70
C ARG A 15 7.35 -1.34 7.47
N GLU A 16 7.60 -0.27 6.72
CA GLU A 16 6.64 0.76 6.37
C GLU A 16 6.00 0.48 5.00
N ARG A 17 4.67 0.64 4.96
CA ARG A 17 3.91 0.66 3.71
C ARG A 17 3.20 1.98 3.53
N GLU A 18 3.17 2.45 2.30
CA GLU A 18 2.35 3.56 1.89
C GLU A 18 1.06 3.02 1.25
N GLY A 19 -0.09 3.50 1.73
CA GLY A 19 -1.39 3.12 1.23
C GLY A 19 -2.05 4.22 0.39
N ASP A 20 -2.93 3.84 -0.53
CA ASP A 20 -3.69 4.78 -1.37
C ASP A 20 -5.03 4.18 -1.77
N LEU A 21 -6.05 5.02 -1.97
CA LEU A 21 -7.33 4.61 -2.53
C LEU A 21 -7.45 5.05 -4.00
N ILE A 22 -7.61 4.08 -4.90
CA ILE A 22 -7.94 4.35 -6.30
C ILE A 22 -9.46 4.24 -6.47
N ALA A 23 -10.08 5.33 -6.92
CA ALA A 23 -11.46 5.34 -7.36
C ALA A 23 -11.54 5.14 -8.89
N GLY A 24 -12.31 4.12 -9.30
CA GLY A 24 -12.75 3.91 -10.67
C GLY A 24 -14.09 4.60 -10.95
N SER A 25 -14.62 4.37 -12.14
CA SER A 25 -16.03 4.67 -12.43
C SER A 25 -16.97 3.67 -11.73
N SER A 26 -18.28 3.89 -11.80
CA SER A 26 -19.29 2.96 -11.24
C SER A 26 -19.14 2.66 -9.74
N ASN A 27 -18.70 3.65 -8.94
CA ASN A 27 -18.51 3.52 -7.49
C ASN A 27 -17.60 2.32 -7.10
N SER A 28 -16.53 2.10 -7.87
CA SER A 28 -15.61 0.98 -7.69
C SER A 28 -14.26 1.44 -7.16
N TYR A 29 -13.62 0.63 -6.30
CA TYR A 29 -12.46 1.05 -5.52
C TYR A 29 -11.38 -0.04 -5.39
N ILE A 30 -10.12 0.39 -5.36
CA ILE A 30 -8.95 -0.44 -5.03
C ILE A 30 -8.16 0.24 -3.94
N ALA A 31 -7.87 -0.47 -2.85
CA ALA A 31 -6.82 -0.06 -1.92
C ALA A 31 -5.49 -0.58 -2.46
N THR A 32 -4.51 0.29 -2.52
CA THR A 32 -3.16 -0.07 -2.90
C THR A 32 -2.25 0.04 -1.70
N LEU A 33 -1.35 -0.92 -1.54
CA LEU A 33 -0.33 -0.93 -0.49
C LEU A 33 1.03 -1.12 -1.17
N VAL A 34 1.97 -0.23 -0.89
CA VAL A 34 3.31 -0.25 -1.46
C VAL A 34 4.32 -0.31 -0.33
N GLU A 35 5.17 -1.34 -0.30
CA GLU A 35 6.30 -1.38 0.63
C GLU A 35 7.42 -0.46 0.13
N ARG A 36 7.89 0.43 1.01
CA ARG A 36 8.72 1.59 0.62
C ARG A 36 10.09 1.18 0.08
N HIS A 37 10.70 0.12 0.59
CA HIS A 37 12.05 -0.29 0.22
C HIS A 37 12.09 -1.12 -1.08
N SER A 38 11.34 -2.22 -1.11
CA SER A 38 11.25 -3.13 -2.26
C SER A 38 10.34 -2.62 -3.37
N ARG A 39 9.46 -1.64 -3.09
CA ARG A 39 8.39 -1.20 -3.99
C ARG A 39 7.35 -2.29 -4.27
N PHE A 40 7.28 -3.32 -3.43
CA PHE A 40 6.32 -4.41 -3.58
C PHE A 40 4.90 -3.89 -3.43
N VAL A 41 4.06 -4.18 -4.43
CA VAL A 41 2.69 -3.69 -4.52
C VAL A 41 1.71 -4.81 -4.17
N MET A 42 0.71 -4.46 -3.37
CA MET A 42 -0.50 -5.26 -3.20
C MET A 42 -1.71 -4.41 -3.61
N LEU A 43 -2.66 -5.05 -4.30
CA LEU A 43 -3.92 -4.45 -4.72
C LEU A 43 -5.07 -5.19 -4.04
N ALA A 44 -5.91 -4.46 -3.31
CA ALA A 44 -7.07 -4.98 -2.62
C ALA A 44 -8.33 -4.46 -3.29
N LYS A 45 -9.20 -5.37 -3.76
CA LYS A 45 -10.55 -4.96 -4.14
C LYS A 45 -11.29 -4.50 -2.90
N ILE A 46 -11.97 -3.37 -3.00
CA ILE A 46 -12.87 -2.88 -1.96
C ILE A 46 -14.28 -2.83 -2.52
N GLU A 47 -15.25 -3.22 -1.70
CA GLU A 47 -16.66 -3.21 -2.07
C GLU A 47 -17.20 -1.78 -2.19
N ASN A 48 -16.82 -0.89 -1.26
CA ASN A 48 -17.25 0.49 -1.23
C ASN A 48 -16.19 1.38 -0.54
N LYS A 49 -16.25 2.70 -0.70
CA LYS A 49 -15.28 3.65 -0.10
C LYS A 49 -15.53 3.97 1.38
N ASP A 50 -16.54 3.35 1.99
CA ASP A 50 -16.80 3.57 3.40
C ASP A 50 -15.69 2.96 4.27
N THR A 51 -15.55 3.50 5.47
CA THR A 51 -14.48 3.10 6.40
C THR A 51 -14.50 1.62 6.73
N GLN A 52 -15.66 0.96 6.85
CA GLN A 52 -15.72 -0.45 7.23
C GLN A 52 -15.17 -1.32 6.10
N SER A 53 -15.60 -1.07 4.87
CA SER A 53 -15.16 -1.78 3.68
C SER A 53 -13.65 -1.64 3.47
N VAL A 54 -13.11 -0.43 3.58
CA VAL A 54 -11.66 -0.16 3.43
C VAL A 54 -10.86 -0.88 4.51
N ILE A 55 -11.24 -0.73 5.78
CA ILE A 55 -10.52 -1.36 6.91
C ILE A 55 -10.56 -2.89 6.80
N ALA A 56 -11.70 -3.49 6.46
CA ALA A 56 -11.82 -4.93 6.28
C ALA A 56 -10.90 -5.45 5.16
N ALA A 57 -10.86 -4.76 4.02
CA ALA A 57 -9.98 -5.09 2.91
C ALA A 57 -8.50 -5.00 3.30
N LEU A 58 -8.11 -3.94 4.02
CA LEU A 58 -6.74 -3.74 4.50
C LEU A 58 -6.31 -4.82 5.50
N ILE A 59 -7.16 -5.17 6.48
CA ILE A 59 -6.88 -6.27 7.43
C ILE A 59 -6.65 -7.58 6.66
N LYS A 60 -7.50 -7.88 5.67
CA LYS A 60 -7.37 -9.09 4.84
C LYS A 60 -6.06 -9.13 4.08
N GLN A 61 -5.56 -8.00 3.56
CA GLN A 61 -4.26 -7.97 2.89
C GLN A 61 -3.11 -8.04 3.88
N ALA A 62 -3.16 -7.32 5.00
CA ALA A 62 -2.12 -7.32 6.01
C ALA A 62 -1.84 -8.74 6.55
N ARG A 63 -2.89 -9.55 6.72
CA ARG A 63 -2.79 -10.95 7.18
C ARG A 63 -2.10 -11.91 6.19
N LYS A 64 -1.92 -11.52 4.92
CA LYS A 64 -1.19 -12.34 3.93
C LYS A 64 0.33 -12.24 4.09
N LEU A 65 0.80 -11.31 4.91
CA LEU A 65 2.20 -11.01 5.09
C LEU A 65 2.65 -11.48 6.48
N PRO A 66 3.90 -11.92 6.63
CA PRO A 66 4.50 -12.14 7.94
C PRO A 66 4.39 -10.88 8.80
N LYS A 67 3.93 -11.03 10.05
CA LYS A 67 3.68 -9.91 11.00
C LYS A 67 4.92 -9.06 11.24
N ASP A 68 6.10 -9.63 11.08
CA ASP A 68 7.35 -8.91 11.31
C ASP A 68 7.71 -7.98 10.15
N LEU A 69 7.12 -8.16 8.97
CA LEU A 69 7.37 -7.32 7.79
C LEU A 69 6.37 -6.18 7.63
N TYR A 70 5.44 -6.02 8.57
CA TYR A 70 4.44 -4.98 8.53
C TYR A 70 4.25 -4.38 9.91
N LYS A 71 4.78 -3.18 10.13
CA LYS A 71 4.66 -2.47 11.42
C LYS A 71 4.02 -1.09 11.26
N LEU A 72 4.20 -0.44 10.12
CA LEU A 72 3.74 0.91 9.87
C LEU A 72 2.95 1.00 8.57
N LEU A 73 1.79 1.66 8.59
CA LEU A 73 1.01 2.02 7.42
C LEU A 73 0.84 3.55 7.37
N THR A 74 1.38 4.18 6.34
CA THR A 74 1.23 5.60 6.06
C THR A 74 0.08 5.79 5.06
N TRP A 75 -0.92 6.60 5.42
CA TRP A 75 -2.11 6.91 4.60
C TRP A 75 -2.33 8.42 4.47
N ASP A 76 -3.13 8.85 3.50
CA ASP A 76 -3.60 10.25 3.48
C ASP A 76 -4.68 10.48 4.57
N ARG A 77 -5.05 11.74 4.80
CA ARG A 77 -6.11 12.09 5.77
C ARG A 77 -7.52 11.88 5.22
N GLY A 78 -7.71 10.88 4.36
CA GLY A 78 -9.01 10.49 3.84
C GLY A 78 -9.96 9.98 4.93
N SER A 79 -11.26 10.28 4.79
CA SER A 79 -12.29 9.86 5.75
C SER A 79 -12.51 8.34 5.75
N GLU A 80 -12.08 7.64 4.71
CA GLU A 80 -12.11 6.19 4.64
C GLU A 80 -11.23 5.50 5.70
N MET A 81 -10.31 6.23 6.33
CA MET A 81 -9.47 5.72 7.43
C MET A 81 -9.91 6.20 8.82
N ALA A 82 -11.14 6.74 8.96
CA ALA A 82 -11.66 7.22 10.24
C ALA A 82 -11.62 6.18 11.39
N SER A 83 -11.77 4.89 11.08
CA SER A 83 -11.68 3.78 12.05
C SER A 83 -10.34 3.03 12.01
N HIS A 84 -9.24 3.69 11.65
CA HIS A 84 -7.89 3.09 11.61
C HIS A 84 -7.49 2.39 12.92
N ALA A 85 -7.96 2.85 14.08
CA ALA A 85 -7.72 2.18 15.36
C ALA A 85 -8.19 0.69 15.36
N LYS A 86 -9.28 0.36 14.65
CA LYS A 86 -9.73 -1.03 14.48
C LYS A 86 -8.74 -1.85 13.65
N PHE A 87 -8.16 -1.25 12.61
CA PHE A 87 -7.11 -1.87 11.81
C PHE A 87 -5.87 -2.16 12.67
N THR A 88 -5.40 -1.17 13.44
CA THR A 88 -4.24 -1.31 14.33
C THR A 88 -4.49 -2.39 15.40
N MET A 89 -5.67 -2.39 16.03
CA MET A 89 -6.02 -3.42 17.01
C MET A 89 -5.99 -4.84 16.41
N ALA A 90 -6.52 -5.01 15.18
CA ALA A 90 -6.63 -6.31 14.52
C ALA A 90 -5.30 -6.84 13.93
N THR A 91 -4.35 -5.95 13.63
CA THR A 91 -3.13 -6.29 12.87
C THR A 91 -1.84 -6.01 13.63
N LYS A 92 -1.88 -5.18 14.68
CA LYS A 92 -0.72 -4.60 15.38
C LYS A 92 0.16 -3.72 14.50
N ILE A 93 -0.42 -3.15 13.44
CA ILE A 93 0.23 -2.20 12.54
C ILE A 93 -0.23 -0.80 12.93
N GLU A 94 0.71 0.08 13.25
CA GLU A 94 0.42 1.48 13.55
C GLU A 94 0.10 2.24 12.25
N VAL A 95 -0.88 3.14 12.31
CA VAL A 95 -1.30 3.95 11.17
C VAL A 95 -0.86 5.40 11.38
N TYR A 96 -0.13 5.93 10.40
CA TYR A 96 0.33 7.31 10.37
C TYR A 96 -0.36 8.05 9.23
N PHE A 97 -0.75 9.30 9.49
CA PHE A 97 -1.38 10.15 8.51
C PHE A 97 -0.42 11.22 8.04
N CYS A 98 -0.30 11.37 6.73
CA CYS A 98 0.50 12.44 6.15
C CYS A 98 0.01 13.81 6.61
N ASP A 99 0.93 14.75 6.73
CA ASP A 99 0.60 16.14 7.00
C ASP A 99 -0.07 16.79 5.79
N PRO A 100 -0.99 17.76 6.02
CA PRO A 100 -1.60 18.49 4.93
C PRO A 100 -0.50 19.15 4.09
N GLN A 101 -0.70 19.19 2.78
CA GLN A 101 0.25 19.80 1.83
C GLN A 101 1.66 19.18 1.83
N SER A 102 1.83 17.96 2.35
CA SER A 102 3.13 17.26 2.42
C SER A 102 3.21 15.99 1.55
N PRO A 103 2.98 16.08 0.22
CA PRO A 103 2.93 14.90 -0.66
C PRO A 103 4.26 14.12 -0.72
N TRP A 104 5.39 14.76 -0.41
CA TRP A 104 6.72 14.12 -0.39
C TRP A 104 6.84 13.02 0.67
N GLN A 105 6.00 13.03 1.71
CA GLN A 105 5.95 11.94 2.71
C GLN A 105 5.54 10.60 2.08
N ARG A 106 4.91 10.64 0.89
CA ARG A 106 4.49 9.48 0.08
C ARG A 106 5.18 9.39 -1.28
N GLY A 107 6.47 9.74 -1.33
CA GLY A 107 7.25 9.72 -2.57
C GLY A 107 7.29 8.36 -3.30
N SER A 108 7.01 7.24 -2.61
CA SER A 108 6.94 5.90 -3.23
C SER A 108 5.67 5.71 -4.05
N ASN A 109 4.57 6.28 -3.58
CA ASN A 109 3.27 6.16 -4.22
C ASN A 109 3.23 6.90 -5.56
N GLU A 110 3.99 7.97 -5.79
CA GLU A 110 3.98 8.67 -7.08
C GLU A 110 4.49 7.82 -8.24
N ASN A 111 5.68 7.21 -8.11
CA ASN A 111 6.23 6.36 -9.16
C ASN A 111 5.35 5.12 -9.38
N THR A 112 4.81 4.55 -8.29
CA THR A 112 3.90 3.41 -8.35
C THR A 112 2.56 3.79 -8.98
N ASN A 113 2.02 4.96 -8.68
CA ASN A 113 0.78 5.49 -9.28
C ASN A 113 0.91 5.65 -10.79
N ARG A 114 2.06 6.14 -11.27
CA ARG A 114 2.33 6.22 -12.72
C ARG A 114 2.27 4.85 -13.39
N LEU A 115 2.78 3.80 -12.73
CA LEU A 115 2.78 2.43 -13.26
C LEU A 115 1.40 1.80 -13.20
N ARG A 116 0.66 2.02 -12.10
CA ARG A 116 -0.72 1.55 -11.95
C ARG A 116 -1.65 2.11 -13.03
N ARG A 117 -1.44 3.37 -13.44
CA ARG A 117 -2.20 3.99 -14.54
C ARG A 117 -2.07 3.29 -15.90
N GLN A 118 -1.05 2.44 -16.09
CA GLN A 118 -0.94 1.59 -17.29
C GLN A 118 -1.99 0.47 -17.30
N TYR A 119 -2.44 0.03 -16.11
CA TYR A 119 -3.43 -1.04 -15.93
C TYR A 119 -4.82 -0.52 -15.59
N PHE A 120 -4.88 0.61 -14.89
CA PHE A 120 -6.11 1.28 -14.50
C PHE A 120 -6.04 2.75 -14.94
N PRO A 121 -6.21 3.04 -16.25
CA PRO A 121 -6.37 4.40 -16.73
C PRO A 121 -7.45 5.15 -15.95
N LYS A 122 -7.32 6.48 -15.83
CA LYS A 122 -8.30 7.30 -15.10
C LYS A 122 -9.71 7.08 -15.70
N GLY A 123 -10.71 6.84 -14.85
CA GLY A 123 -12.08 6.59 -15.27
C GLY A 123 -12.39 5.13 -15.66
N THR A 124 -11.41 4.23 -15.58
CA THR A 124 -11.64 2.78 -15.75
C THR A 124 -12.69 2.29 -14.77
N ASP A 125 -13.64 1.50 -15.25
CA ASP A 125 -14.58 0.78 -14.38
C ASP A 125 -13.86 -0.40 -13.75
N ILE A 126 -13.68 -0.35 -12.43
CA ILE A 126 -12.95 -1.37 -11.68
C ILE A 126 -13.89 -2.50 -11.21
N SER A 127 -15.21 -2.32 -11.30
CA SER A 127 -16.19 -3.31 -10.85
C SER A 127 -15.95 -4.70 -11.48
N GLY A 128 -15.57 -4.74 -12.76
CA GLY A 128 -15.25 -5.96 -13.52
C GLY A 128 -13.92 -6.65 -13.18
N PHE A 129 -13.09 -6.06 -12.32
CA PHE A 129 -11.86 -6.69 -11.85
C PHE A 129 -12.14 -7.54 -10.62
N SER A 130 -11.88 -8.85 -10.69
CA SER A 130 -11.89 -9.70 -9.50
C SER A 130 -10.62 -9.49 -8.68
N GLN A 131 -10.65 -9.85 -7.40
CA GLN A 131 -9.44 -9.84 -6.58
C GLN A 131 -8.31 -10.69 -7.20
N ALA A 132 -8.63 -11.78 -7.91
CA ALA A 132 -7.66 -12.59 -8.62
C ALA A 132 -6.99 -11.82 -9.78
N LYS A 133 -7.78 -11.08 -10.59
CA LYS A 133 -7.23 -10.20 -11.64
C LYS A 133 -6.33 -9.11 -11.05
N LEU A 134 -6.74 -8.50 -9.94
CA LEU A 134 -5.92 -7.50 -9.25
C LEU A 134 -4.61 -8.10 -8.72
N SER A 135 -4.64 -9.31 -8.16
CA SER A 135 -3.43 -10.03 -7.75
C SER A 135 -2.50 -10.34 -8.93
N ALA A 136 -3.05 -10.68 -10.10
CA ALA A 136 -2.26 -10.91 -11.31
C ALA A 136 -1.58 -9.63 -11.81
N VAL A 137 -2.30 -8.49 -11.78
CA VAL A 137 -1.71 -7.17 -12.09
C VAL A 137 -0.62 -6.81 -11.08
N ALA A 138 -0.86 -7.02 -9.79
CA ALA A 138 0.15 -6.79 -8.75
C ALA A 138 1.40 -7.65 -8.98
N ARG A 139 1.23 -8.92 -9.36
CA ARG A 139 2.34 -9.82 -9.72
C ARG A 139 3.15 -9.27 -10.89
N GLN A 140 2.51 -8.86 -11.98
CA GLN A 140 3.20 -8.24 -13.13
C GLN A 140 3.96 -6.97 -12.74
N LEU A 141 3.42 -6.16 -11.83
CA LEU A 141 4.12 -4.98 -11.29
C LEU A 141 5.33 -5.37 -10.44
N ASN A 142 5.23 -6.47 -9.69
CA ASN A 142 6.26 -6.97 -8.78
C ASN A 142 7.36 -7.79 -9.45
N GLU A 143 7.09 -8.34 -10.64
CA GLU A 143 8.06 -9.07 -11.48
C GLU A 143 8.79 -8.16 -12.48
N ARG A 144 8.43 -6.87 -12.53
CA ARG A 144 9.03 -5.91 -13.46
C ARG A 144 10.30 -5.28 -12.86
N PRO A 145 11.49 -5.44 -13.50
CA PRO A 145 12.72 -4.78 -13.10
C PRO A 145 12.58 -3.26 -12.94
N ARG A 146 13.19 -2.70 -11.89
CA ARG A 146 13.17 -1.26 -11.61
C ARG A 146 14.58 -0.69 -11.61
N LYS A 147 14.83 0.37 -12.38
CA LYS A 147 16.11 1.11 -12.33
C LYS A 147 16.43 1.60 -10.91
N THR A 148 15.41 2.01 -10.14
CA THR A 148 15.55 2.42 -8.73
C THR A 148 15.97 1.29 -7.79
N LEU A 149 15.83 0.03 -8.22
CA LEU A 149 16.23 -1.17 -7.48
C LEU A 149 17.44 -1.85 -8.12
N GLN A 150 18.27 -1.11 -8.87
CA GLN A 150 19.41 -1.65 -9.61
C GLN A 150 19.00 -2.78 -10.57
N TYR A 151 17.86 -2.61 -11.23
CA TYR A 151 17.26 -3.58 -12.16
C TYR A 151 16.80 -4.90 -11.53
N GLN A 152 16.78 -5.00 -10.20
CA GLN A 152 16.04 -6.08 -9.53
C GLN A 152 14.54 -5.81 -9.57
N THR A 153 13.76 -6.88 -9.43
CA THR A 153 12.30 -6.82 -9.32
C THR A 153 11.87 -6.51 -7.89
N PRO A 154 10.70 -5.87 -7.68
CA PRO A 154 10.15 -5.71 -6.35
C PRO A 154 9.96 -7.03 -5.60
N ALA A 155 9.61 -8.11 -6.29
CA ALA A 155 9.47 -9.45 -5.70
C ALA A 155 10.81 -9.94 -5.12
N GLU A 156 11.89 -9.90 -5.91
CA GLU A 156 13.24 -10.31 -5.46
C GLU A 156 13.71 -9.49 -4.25
N LYS A 157 13.54 -8.16 -4.30
CA LYS A 157 13.90 -7.28 -3.19
C LYS A 157 13.07 -7.56 -1.95
N PHE A 158 11.78 -7.84 -2.12
CA PHE A 158 10.88 -8.14 -1.01
C PHE A 158 11.23 -9.48 -0.35
N GLU A 159 11.51 -10.52 -1.14
CA GLU A 159 11.96 -11.83 -0.65
C GLU A 159 13.27 -11.73 0.13
N ALA A 160 14.23 -10.93 -0.34
CA ALA A 160 15.46 -10.67 0.41
C ALA A 160 15.19 -9.99 1.77
N CYS A 161 14.25 -9.04 1.83
CA CYS A 161 13.82 -8.42 3.09
C CYS A 161 13.12 -9.42 4.03
N VAL A 162 12.30 -10.32 3.48
CA VAL A 162 11.64 -11.40 4.24
C VAL A 162 12.69 -12.33 4.85
N ALA A 163 13.66 -12.77 4.05
CA ALA A 163 14.72 -13.68 4.49
C ALA A 163 15.58 -13.06 5.61
N ALA A 164 15.86 -11.77 5.55
CA ALA A 164 16.64 -11.05 6.56
C ALA A 164 15.89 -10.80 7.90
N THR A 165 14.59 -11.15 7.97
CA THR A 165 13.76 -10.98 9.18
C THR A 165 13.50 -12.31 9.91
N ARG A 166 13.96 -13.43 9.34
CA ARG A 166 13.95 -14.77 9.96
C ARG A 166 15.26 -14.99 10.73
#